data_AF-A0A2E1ULE8-F1
#
_entry.id   AF-A0A2E1ULE8-F1
#
_cell.length_a   1.000
_cell.length_b   1.000
_cell.length_c   1.000
_cell.angle_alpha   90.00
_cell.angle_beta   90.00
_cell.angle_gamma   90.00
#
_symmetry.space_group_name_H-M   'P 1'
#
loop_
_entity.id
_entity.type
_entity.pdbx_description
1 polymer ?
#
loop_
_entity_poly.entity_id
_entity_poly.type
_entity_poly.pdbx_seq_one_letter_code
_entity_poly.pdbx_strand_id
1 'polypeptide(L)' 'MLSHKIDEKLSDIISQSAINSLLDTQVEALEEELSKLVQKKNGDINEISYDDLLVAWENATRI' A
#
# COMPACT_ATOMS: atom_id res chain seq x y z
N MET A 1 12.47 -8.97 -7.43
CA MET A 1 12.84 -8.14 -6.26
C MET A 1 12.02 -6.83 -6.17
N LEU A 2 10.86 -6.75 -6.86
CA LEU A 2 9.92 -5.60 -6.78
C LEU A 2 9.00 -5.67 -5.54
N SER A 3 8.60 -6.87 -5.10
CA SER A 3 7.62 -6.99 -3.99
C SER A 3 8.24 -6.63 -2.64
N HIS A 4 9.44 -7.14 -2.32
CA HIS A 4 9.99 -7.07 -0.97
C HIS A 4 10.10 -5.65 -0.38
N LYS A 5 10.44 -4.63 -1.19
CA LYS A 5 10.56 -3.23 -0.72
C LYS A 5 9.20 -2.56 -0.50
N ILE A 6 8.20 -2.91 -1.31
CA ILE A 6 6.83 -2.44 -1.13
C ILE A 6 6.19 -3.18 0.04
N ASP A 7 6.39 -4.49 0.11
CA ASP A 7 5.94 -5.37 1.20
C ASP A 7 6.49 -4.90 2.54
N GLU A 8 7.78 -4.54 2.64
CA GLU A 8 8.37 -3.99 3.87
C GLU A 8 7.75 -2.65 4.27
N LYS A 9 7.62 -1.70 3.33
CA LYS A 9 7.01 -0.39 3.63
C LYS A 9 5.55 -0.52 4.03
N LEU A 10 4.81 -1.43 3.40
CA LEU A 10 3.42 -1.73 3.75
C LEU A 10 3.31 -2.44 5.09
N SER A 11 4.19 -3.42 5.35
CA SER A 11 4.25 -4.11 6.63
C SER A 11 4.56 -3.13 7.75
N ASP A 12 5.44 -2.16 7.54
CA ASP A 12 5.70 -1.06 8.47
C ASP A 12 4.46 -0.18 8.69
N ILE A 13 3.74 0.21 7.63
CA ILE A 13 2.50 0.99 7.75
C ILE A 13 1.41 0.21 8.50
N ILE A 14 1.18 -1.05 8.15
CA ILE A 14 0.20 -1.94 8.79
C ILE A 14 0.55 -2.15 10.26
N SER A 15 1.83 -2.38 10.56
CA SER A 15 2.34 -2.58 11.93
C SER A 15 2.26 -1.31 12.78
N GLN A 16 2.61 -0.16 12.20
CA GLN A 16 2.52 1.14 12.88
C GLN A 16 1.08 1.60 13.10
N SER A 17 0.19 1.29 12.15
CA SER A 17 -1.22 1.66 12.21
C SER A 17 -2.03 0.71 13.13
N ALA A 18 -1.37 -0.24 13.81
CA ALA A 18 -1.97 -1.20 14.75
C ALA A 18 -3.14 -2.01 14.13
N ILE A 19 -3.08 -2.26 12.82
CA ILE A 19 -4.17 -2.93 12.09
C ILE A 19 -3.93 -4.43 12.14
N ASN A 20 -4.30 -5.05 13.26
CA ASN A 20 -4.28 -6.51 13.37
C ASN A 20 -5.47 -7.19 12.67
N SER A 21 -6.26 -6.48 11.86
CA SER A 21 -7.34 -7.08 11.07
C SER A 21 -7.75 -6.14 9.91
N LEU A 22 -7.02 -6.21 8.79
CA LEU A 22 -7.63 -5.81 7.51
C LEU A 22 -8.61 -6.93 7.13
N LEU A 23 -9.83 -6.55 6.73
CA LEU A 23 -10.75 -7.50 6.10
C LEU A 23 -10.19 -7.89 4.72
N ASP A 24 -10.47 -9.10 4.25
CA ASP A 24 -10.02 -9.57 2.92
C ASP A 24 -10.38 -8.57 1.81
N THR A 25 -11.54 -7.91 1.92
CA THR A 25 -12.01 -6.87 0.99
C THR A 25 -11.16 -5.59 1.02
N GLN A 26 -10.62 -5.23 2.20
CA GLN A 26 -9.71 -4.10 2.34
C GLN A 26 -8.29 -4.45 1.85
N VAL A 27 -7.89 -5.72 1.96
CA VAL A 27 -6.63 -6.21 1.39
C VAL A 27 -6.68 -6.14 -0.14
N GLU A 28 -7.74 -6.67 -0.76
CA GLU A 28 -7.91 -6.59 -2.23
C GLU A 28 -7.95 -5.14 -2.72
N ALA A 29 -8.67 -4.26 -2.02
CA ALA A 29 -8.72 -2.83 -2.34
C ALA A 29 -7.33 -2.17 -2.23
N LEU A 30 -6.53 -2.58 -1.23
CA LEU A 30 -5.19 -2.06 -1.02
C LEU A 30 -4.24 -2.50 -2.13
N GLU A 31 -4.28 -3.77 -2.53
CA GLU A 31 -3.50 -4.29 -3.65
C GLU A 31 -3.83 -3.55 -4.96
N GLU A 32 -5.11 -3.24 -5.19
CA GLU A 32 -5.54 -2.49 -6.36
C GLU A 32 -5.02 -1.04 -6.37
N GLU A 33 -5.12 -0.33 -5.23
CA GLU A 33 -4.62 1.04 -5.10
C GLU A 33 -3.09 1.10 -5.24
N LEU A 34 -2.37 0.11 -4.71
CA LEU A 34 -0.92 0.02 -4.86
C LEU A 34 -0.51 -0.28 -6.30
N SER A 35 -1.24 -1.14 -7.00
CA SER A 35 -1.01 -1.41 -8.43
C SER A 35 -1.19 -0.14 -9.26
N LYS A 36 -2.25 0.65 -9.00
CA LYS A 36 -2.45 1.96 -9.63
C LYS A 36 -1.32 2.93 -9.33
N LEU A 37 -0.85 2.94 -8.09
CA LEU A 37 0.24 3.81 -7.66
C LEU A 37 1.56 3.49 -8.35
N VAL A 38 1.91 2.20 -8.44
CA VAL A 38 3.09 1.72 -9.18
C VAL A 38 2.98 2.10 -10.66
N GLN A 39 1.80 1.91 -11.28
CA GLN A 39 1.58 2.31 -12.68
C GLN A 39 1.72 3.83 -12.87
N LYS A 40 1.21 4.64 -11.95
CA LYS A 40 1.31 6.11 -12.00
C LYS A 40 2.75 6.60 -11.92
N LYS A 41 3.62 5.88 -11.20
CA LYS A 41 5.06 6.14 -11.12
C LYS A 41 5.86 5.43 -12.21
N ASN A 42 5.20 4.99 -13.29
CA ASN A 42 5.82 4.29 -14.42
C ASN A 42 6.62 3.03 -14.01
N GLY A 43 6.18 2.36 -12.94
CA GLY A 43 6.86 1.20 -12.37
C GLY A 43 8.05 1.54 -11.47
N ASP A 44 8.40 2.82 -11.28
CA ASP A 44 9.49 3.22 -10.39
C ASP A 44 9.01 3.32 -8.94
N ILE A 45 9.25 2.23 -8.22
CA ILE A 45 8.94 2.09 -6.79
C ILE A 45 9.72 3.10 -5.93
N ASN A 46 10.89 3.57 -6.37
CA ASN A 46 11.68 4.51 -5.56
C ASN A 46 11.04 5.90 -5.53
N GLU A 47 10.18 6.22 -6.50
CA GLU A 47 9.37 7.45 -6.50
C GLU A 47 8.11 7.34 -5.64
N ILE A 48 7.81 6.14 -5.11
CA ILE A 48 6.70 5.93 -4.17
C ILE A 48 7.16 6.40 -2.78
N SER A 49 6.63 7.56 -2.41
CA SER A 49 6.82 8.16 -1.10
C SER A 49 5.95 7.47 -0.04
N TYR A 50 6.22 7.77 1.23
CA TYR A 50 5.37 7.30 2.32
C TYR A 50 3.96 7.88 2.23
N ASP A 51 3.81 9.16 1.86
CA ASP A 51 2.50 9.80 1.67
C ASP A 51 1.68 9.13 0.57
N ASP A 52 2.34 8.75 -0.53
CA ASP A 52 1.69 8.01 -1.62
C ASP A 52 1.09 6.67 -1.11
N LEU A 53 1.82 5.96 -0.24
CA LEU A 53 1.36 4.71 0.38
C LEU A 53 0.25 4.95 1.40
N LEU A 54 0.34 6.03 2.19
CA LEU A 54 -0.67 6.40 3.17
C LEU A 54 -2.01 6.70 2.47
N VAL A 55 -1.99 7.43 1.36
CA VAL A 55 -3.19 7.73 0.57
C VAL A 55 -3.81 6.46 -0.01
N ALA A 56 -3.00 5.54 -0.56
CA ALA A 56 -3.48 4.25 -1.04
C ALA A 56 -4.12 3.42 0.08
N TRP A 57 -3.52 3.45 1.28
CA TRP A 57 -4.06 2.79 2.47
C TRP A 57 -5.37 3.40 2.97
N GLU A 58 -5.46 4.73 3.05
CA GLU A 58 -6.69 5.43 3.41
C GLU A 58 -7.81 5.13 2.40
N ASN A 59 -7.52 5.14 1.10
CA ASN A 59 -8.49 4.79 0.06
C ASN A 59 -9.02 3.36 0.20
N ALA A 60 -8.14 2.40 0.51
CA ALA A 60 -8.49 0.99 0.65
C ALA A 60 -9.26 0.67 1.93
N THR A 61 -9.06 1.44 3.00
CA THR A 61 -9.68 1.21 4.31
C THR A 61 -10.93 2.03 4.57
N ARG A 62 -11.29 2.98 3.70
CA ARG A 62 -12.46 3.87 3.80
C ARG A 62 -13.82 3.17 3.58
N ILE A 63 -13.89 1.86 3.79
CA ILE A 63 -15.12 1.05 3.65
C ILE A 63 -15.96 1.13 4.93
#